data_AF-A0A1M7MM37-F1
#
_entry.id   AF-A0A1M7MM37-F1
#
_cell.length_a   1.000
_cell.length_b   1.000
_cell.length_c   1.000
_cell.angle_alpha   90.00
_cell.angle_beta   90.00
_cell.angle_gamma   90.00
#
_symmetry.space_group_name_H-M   'P 1'
#
loop_
_entity.id
_entity.type
_entity.pdbx_description
1 polymer ?
#
loop_
_entity_poly.entity_id
_entity_poly.type
_entity_poly.pdbx_seq_one_letter_code
_entity_poly.pdbx_strand_id
1 'polypeptide(L)'
;MTDDQLPNDPGSGPPPYVYALGRIDFRFPSTGVEKEFAQTIGRTRTANLTDRQALCEILAKPENRYLVRELTFVLTIRGTDTYILEPDDPRDFDLLADAVRPRPQPDDLDVVIGHRAACPTGGGCDGRALPVVRFSQIYSFDSDSLIGALEKPEDVSGEQFDAAAKELLARIMLVADNTGAAPEHRAINYLAVRCPSVYRRTFEAYRDESSLSSIEVRPSPVSQTRLVMNVVFAYTQRTTGVTDKHLFPVDATERYPYLQGSPQPYYDH
;
A
#
# COMPACT_ATOMS: atom_id res chain seq x y z
N MET A 1 -15.14 -50.86 13.15
CA MET A 1 -14.99 -49.96 11.99
C MET A 1 -15.92 -48.81 12.24
N THR A 2 -15.41 -47.80 12.93
CA THR A 2 -16.12 -46.54 13.17
C THR A 2 -15.24 -45.48 12.54
N ASP A 3 -15.85 -44.79 11.59
CA ASP A 3 -15.31 -43.77 10.72
C ASP A 3 -15.06 -42.51 11.57
N ASP A 4 -13.79 -42.18 11.78
CA ASP A 4 -13.35 -41.04 12.57
C ASP A 4 -13.18 -39.85 11.62
N GLN A 5 -14.30 -39.17 11.33
CA GLN A 5 -14.27 -37.89 10.61
C GLN A 5 -13.67 -36.82 11.54
N LEU A 6 -12.41 -36.50 11.28
CA LEU A 6 -11.73 -35.33 11.83
C LEU A 6 -12.58 -34.05 11.62
N PRO A 7 -12.69 -33.19 12.63
CA PRO A 7 -13.44 -31.94 12.50
C PRO A 7 -12.75 -31.02 11.49
N ASN A 8 -13.53 -30.49 10.54
CA ASN A 8 -13.13 -29.41 9.64
C ASN A 8 -12.55 -28.24 10.45
N ASP A 9 -11.29 -27.91 10.19
CA ASP A 9 -10.56 -26.80 10.79
C ASP A 9 -11.20 -25.45 10.38
N PRO A 10 -11.69 -24.62 11.34
CA PRO A 10 -12.25 -23.31 11.04
C PRO A 10 -11.11 -22.30 10.80
N GLY A 11 -10.37 -22.47 9.71
CA GLY A 11 -9.21 -21.63 9.37
C GLY A 11 -8.87 -21.56 7.88
N SER A 12 -9.64 -22.19 7.00
CA SER A 12 -9.34 -22.30 5.56
C SER A 12 -9.80 -21.05 4.76
N GLY A 13 -9.40 -19.87 5.23
CA GLY A 13 -9.50 -18.62 4.47
C GLY A 13 -8.10 -18.10 4.15
N PRO A 14 -7.88 -17.40 3.01
CA PRO A 14 -6.62 -16.71 2.78
C PRO A 14 -6.33 -15.79 3.97
N PRO A 15 -5.07 -15.71 4.41
CA PRO A 15 -4.73 -15.00 5.63
C PRO A 15 -5.18 -13.54 5.54
N PRO A 16 -5.70 -12.95 6.63
CA PRO A 16 -6.36 -11.64 6.60
C PRO A 16 -5.37 -10.47 6.43
N TYR A 17 -4.16 -10.70 5.92
CA TYR A 17 -3.11 -9.70 5.81
C TYR A 17 -3.39 -8.68 4.71
N VAL A 18 -3.02 -7.44 5.00
CA VAL A 18 -3.11 -6.31 4.08
C VAL A 18 -1.73 -5.70 3.92
N TYR A 19 -1.35 -5.47 2.67
CA TYR A 19 -0.21 -4.67 2.25
C TYR A 19 -0.71 -3.74 1.15
N ALA A 20 -1.20 -2.58 1.53
CA ALA A 20 -1.93 -1.67 0.66
C ALA A 20 -1.15 -0.38 0.41
N LEU A 21 -1.29 0.13 -0.81
CA LEU A 21 -0.77 1.42 -1.25
C LEU A 21 -1.95 2.36 -1.50
N GLY A 22 -1.91 3.56 -0.94
CA GLY A 22 -2.98 4.53 -1.11
C GLY A 22 -2.64 5.84 -0.44
N ARG A 23 -3.67 6.55 0.02
CA ARG A 23 -3.51 7.79 0.79
C ARG A 23 -4.39 7.76 2.03
N ILE A 24 -3.81 8.10 3.16
CA ILE A 24 -4.48 8.19 4.44
C ILE A 24 -5.08 9.59 4.59
N ASP A 25 -6.32 9.62 5.05
CA ASP A 25 -7.00 10.84 5.45
C ASP A 25 -7.90 10.53 6.64
N PHE A 26 -8.63 11.53 7.13
CA PHE A 26 -9.54 11.35 8.27
C PHE A 26 -10.96 11.84 7.95
N ARG A 27 -11.91 11.37 8.76
CA ARG A 27 -13.31 11.79 8.79
C ARG A 27 -13.72 12.06 10.24
N PHE A 28 -14.59 13.04 10.43
CA PHE A 28 -15.22 13.26 11.74
C PHE A 28 -16.36 12.26 11.91
N PRO A 29 -16.36 11.41 12.95
CA PRO A 29 -17.43 10.44 13.16
C PRO A 29 -18.72 11.09 13.69
N SER A 30 -18.63 12.29 14.26
CA SER A 30 -19.78 13.04 14.74
C SER A 30 -19.53 14.55 14.72
N THR A 31 -20.61 15.33 14.69
CA THR A 31 -20.56 16.79 14.85
C THR A 31 -19.96 17.20 16.20
N GLY A 32 -20.07 16.38 17.25
CA GLY A 32 -19.46 16.67 18.55
C GLY A 32 -17.94 16.74 18.47
N VAL A 33 -17.31 15.74 17.82
CA VAL A 33 -15.86 15.72 17.59
C VAL A 33 -15.45 16.89 16.71
N GLU A 34 -16.17 17.15 15.62
CA GLU A 34 -15.90 18.30 14.74
C GLU A 34 -15.92 19.65 15.51
N LYS A 35 -16.90 19.86 16.39
CA LYS A 35 -17.01 21.09 17.19
C LYS A 35 -15.90 21.21 18.23
N GLU A 36 -15.47 20.12 18.85
CA GLU A 36 -14.34 20.12 19.78
C GLU A 36 -13.04 20.53 19.05
N PHE A 37 -12.80 20.01 17.85
CA PHE A 37 -11.69 20.45 17.00
C PHE A 37 -11.77 21.95 16.70
N ALA A 38 -12.93 22.45 16.28
CA ALA A 38 -13.12 23.87 15.98
C ALA A 38 -12.85 24.77 17.21
N GLN A 39 -13.25 24.34 18.41
CA GLN A 39 -12.97 25.08 19.65
C GLN A 39 -11.47 25.11 19.97
N THR A 40 -10.76 24.00 19.78
CA THR A 40 -9.30 23.90 20.00
C THR A 40 -8.51 24.73 18.99
N ILE A 41 -8.96 24.76 17.72
CA ILE A 41 -8.46 25.68 16.69
C ILE A 41 -8.64 27.13 17.14
N GLY A 42 -9.86 27.51 17.57
CA GLY A 42 -10.16 28.88 17.99
C GLY A 42 -9.35 29.39 19.21
N ARG A 43 -8.81 28.48 20.02
CA ARG A 43 -7.91 28.81 21.16
C ARG A 43 -6.45 28.97 20.73
N THR A 44 -6.09 28.53 19.53
CA THR A 44 -4.73 28.58 18.98
C THR A 44 -4.60 29.75 18.00
N ARG A 45 -3.46 30.44 17.99
CA ARG A 45 -3.18 31.46 16.96
C ARG A 45 -2.86 30.77 15.63
N THR A 46 -3.85 30.65 14.75
CA THR A 46 -3.73 30.01 13.43
C THR A 46 -3.78 31.02 12.27
N ALA A 47 -3.33 32.25 12.52
CA ALA A 47 -3.35 33.30 11.51
C ALA A 47 -2.55 32.88 10.26
N ASN A 48 -3.14 33.06 9.07
CA ASN A 48 -2.57 32.70 7.75
C ASN A 48 -2.47 31.19 7.45
N LEU A 49 -3.10 30.32 8.23
CA LEU A 49 -3.24 28.90 7.91
C LEU A 49 -4.59 28.62 7.25
N THR A 50 -4.62 27.66 6.33
CA THR A 50 -5.90 27.06 5.93
C THR A 50 -6.45 26.20 7.07
N ASP A 51 -7.75 25.91 7.04
CA ASP A 51 -8.39 25.06 8.06
C ASP A 51 -7.70 23.71 8.20
N ARG A 52 -7.28 23.10 7.08
CA ARG A 52 -6.55 21.81 7.10
C ARG A 52 -5.16 21.95 7.72
N GLN A 53 -4.42 23.02 7.41
CA GLN A 53 -3.11 23.26 8.01
C GLN A 53 -3.22 23.45 9.53
N ALA A 54 -4.17 24.25 9.97
CA ALA A 54 -4.46 24.46 11.40
C ALA A 54 -4.82 23.14 12.10
N LEU A 55 -5.60 22.27 11.44
CA LEU A 55 -5.97 20.96 11.97
C LEU A 55 -4.75 20.03 12.09
N CYS A 56 -3.91 19.93 11.06
CA CYS A 56 -2.68 19.14 11.12
C CYS A 56 -1.74 19.63 12.24
N GLU A 57 -1.59 20.95 12.42
CA GLU A 57 -0.80 21.50 13.53
C GLU A 57 -1.34 21.10 14.92
N ILE A 58 -2.66 20.94 15.05
CA ILE A 58 -3.29 20.49 16.30
C ILE A 58 -3.06 19.01 16.51
N LEU A 59 -3.21 18.18 15.47
CA LEU A 59 -2.96 16.74 15.54
C LEU A 59 -1.51 16.42 15.92
N ALA A 60 -0.55 17.23 15.47
CA ALA A 60 0.86 17.06 15.77
C ALA A 60 1.23 17.37 17.24
N LYS A 61 0.33 18.00 18.03
CA LYS A 61 0.61 18.34 19.43
C LYS A 61 0.28 17.17 20.37
N PRO A 62 1.24 16.73 21.21
CA PRO A 62 1.00 15.61 22.14
C PRO A 62 -0.19 15.82 23.09
N GLU A 63 -0.45 17.07 23.50
CA GLU A 63 -1.57 17.45 24.37
C GLU A 63 -2.94 17.15 23.73
N ASN A 64 -3.00 17.16 22.40
CA ASN A 64 -4.21 16.92 21.61
C ASN A 64 -4.35 15.47 21.17
N ARG A 65 -3.54 14.54 21.69
CA ARG A 65 -3.60 13.12 21.34
C ARG A 65 -5.00 12.52 21.50
N TYR A 66 -5.78 13.02 22.46
CA TYR A 66 -7.18 12.57 22.63
C TYR A 66 -8.02 12.86 21.38
N LEU A 67 -7.80 13.98 20.69
CA LEU A 67 -8.50 14.33 19.46
C LEU A 67 -8.15 13.41 18.30
N VAL A 68 -6.86 13.01 18.20
CA VAL A 68 -6.40 12.03 17.20
C VAL A 68 -7.18 10.72 17.35
N ARG A 69 -7.42 10.27 18.59
CA ARG A 69 -8.14 9.02 18.89
C ARG A 69 -9.63 9.05 18.53
N GLU A 70 -10.22 10.23 18.50
CA GLU A 70 -11.64 10.42 18.16
C GLU A 70 -11.88 10.53 16.65
N LEU A 71 -10.82 10.59 15.83
CA LEU A 71 -10.95 10.62 14.37
C LEU A 71 -11.14 9.22 13.78
N THR A 72 -11.90 9.15 12.69
CA THR A 72 -11.95 7.96 11.83
C THR A 72 -10.94 8.11 10.71
N PHE A 73 -9.82 7.37 10.77
CA PHE A 73 -8.83 7.36 9.70
C PHE A 73 -9.22 6.39 8.60
N VAL A 74 -9.05 6.81 7.36
CA VAL A 74 -9.48 6.07 6.18
C VAL A 74 -8.32 5.97 5.19
N LEU A 75 -8.02 4.76 4.75
CA LEU A 75 -7.17 4.54 3.58
C LEU A 75 -8.01 4.64 2.32
N THR A 76 -7.66 5.60 1.49
CA THR A 76 -8.23 5.81 0.16
C THR A 76 -7.31 5.18 -0.87
N ILE A 77 -7.83 4.25 -1.68
CA ILE A 77 -7.09 3.65 -2.79
C ILE A 77 -7.71 4.17 -4.09
N ARG A 78 -6.89 4.81 -4.94
CA ARG A 78 -7.34 5.42 -6.21
C ARG A 78 -8.54 6.36 -6.08
N GLY A 79 -8.63 7.09 -4.97
CA GLY A 79 -9.71 8.04 -4.72
C GLY A 79 -10.97 7.44 -4.07
N THR A 80 -10.99 6.13 -3.80
CA THR A 80 -12.11 5.46 -3.13
C THR A 80 -11.73 5.06 -1.71
N ASP A 81 -12.53 5.48 -0.73
CA ASP A 81 -12.42 5.05 0.66
C ASP A 81 -12.52 3.51 0.71
N THR A 82 -11.45 2.82 1.15
CA THR A 82 -11.34 1.35 1.06
C THR A 82 -11.27 0.69 2.43
N TYR A 83 -10.50 1.25 3.37
CA TYR A 83 -10.36 0.71 4.72
C TYR A 83 -10.48 1.79 5.76
N ILE A 84 -11.05 1.43 6.92
CA ILE A 84 -10.86 2.22 8.14
C ILE A 84 -9.62 1.70 8.85
N LEU A 85 -8.76 2.60 9.31
CA LEU A 85 -7.49 2.26 9.95
C LEU A 85 -7.61 2.40 11.46
N GLU A 86 -7.19 1.35 12.16
CA GLU A 86 -7.03 1.34 13.60
C GLU A 86 -5.64 0.79 13.94
N PRO A 87 -4.91 1.36 14.89
CA PRO A 87 -3.61 0.81 15.28
C PRO A 87 -3.76 -0.50 16.07
N ASP A 88 -2.81 -1.42 15.90
CA ASP A 88 -2.66 -2.57 16.80
C ASP A 88 -2.23 -2.15 18.22
N ASP A 89 -1.29 -1.20 18.33
CA ASP A 89 -0.86 -0.59 19.60
C ASP A 89 -1.46 0.83 19.72
N PRO A 90 -2.19 1.17 20.81
CA PRO A 90 -2.69 2.54 21.05
C PRO A 90 -1.61 3.66 21.09
N ARG A 91 -0.32 3.30 21.07
CA ARG A 91 0.81 4.22 20.89
C ARG A 91 0.99 4.67 19.44
N ASP A 92 0.54 3.87 18.49
CA ASP A 92 0.76 4.10 17.05
C ASP A 92 -0.26 5.06 16.42
N PHE A 93 -1.15 5.69 17.21
CA PHE A 93 -1.99 6.79 16.72
C PHE A 93 -1.17 7.97 16.19
N ASP A 94 0.07 8.15 16.63
CA ASP A 94 0.95 9.20 16.10
C ASP A 94 1.30 8.95 14.64
N LEU A 95 1.46 7.68 14.22
CA LEU A 95 1.69 7.33 12.80
C LEU A 95 0.53 7.77 11.91
N LEU A 96 -0.71 7.72 12.42
CA LEU A 96 -1.89 8.21 11.71
C LEU A 96 -1.94 9.74 11.67
N ALA A 97 -1.57 10.41 12.77
CA ALA A 97 -1.49 11.86 12.80
C ALA A 97 -0.44 12.38 11.80
N ASP A 98 0.74 11.74 11.76
CA ASP A 98 1.84 12.09 10.87
C ASP A 98 1.51 11.82 9.39
N ALA A 99 0.70 10.79 9.10
CA ALA A 99 0.26 10.47 7.74
C ALA A 99 -0.72 11.51 7.17
N VAL A 100 -1.46 12.24 8.02
CA VAL A 100 -2.40 13.28 7.58
C VAL A 100 -1.65 14.55 7.17
N ARG A 101 -1.43 14.68 5.86
CA ARG A 101 -0.68 15.80 5.29
C ARG A 101 -1.49 17.11 5.27
N PRO A 102 -0.86 18.27 5.57
CA PRO A 102 -1.52 19.58 5.55
C PRO A 102 -1.95 20.03 4.14
N ARG A 103 -1.25 19.56 3.11
CA ARG A 103 -1.55 19.82 1.69
C ARG A 103 -1.46 18.53 0.89
N PRO A 104 -2.52 17.71 0.89
CA PRO A 104 -2.52 16.45 0.15
C PRO A 104 -2.26 16.68 -1.33
N GLN A 105 -1.30 15.95 -1.88
CA GLN A 105 -0.97 15.93 -3.29
C GLN A 105 -1.42 14.60 -3.93
N PRO A 106 -1.52 14.54 -5.27
CA PRO A 106 -1.83 13.30 -5.98
C PRO A 106 -0.72 12.24 -5.93
N ASP A 107 0.53 12.64 -5.69
CA ASP A 107 1.73 11.79 -5.65
C ASP A 107 2.10 11.32 -4.23
N ASP A 108 1.34 11.76 -3.23
CA ASP A 108 1.39 11.23 -1.86
C ASP A 108 1.13 9.72 -1.86
N LEU A 109 1.99 8.99 -1.16
CA LEU A 109 1.93 7.56 -1.05
C LEU A 109 2.04 7.11 0.40
N ASP A 110 1.03 6.37 0.85
CA ASP A 110 0.98 5.73 2.15
C ASP A 110 0.95 4.21 1.98
N VAL A 111 1.87 3.53 2.64
CA VAL A 111 1.97 2.07 2.71
C VAL A 111 1.39 1.61 4.03
N VAL A 112 0.28 0.87 3.98
CA VAL A 112 -0.38 0.32 5.17
C VAL A 112 -0.14 -1.19 5.23
N ILE A 113 0.47 -1.65 6.32
CA ILE A 113 0.76 -3.06 6.55
C ILE A 113 0.06 -3.52 7.84
N GLY A 114 -0.75 -4.57 7.73
CA GLY A 114 -1.56 -5.01 8.86
C GLY A 114 -2.40 -6.24 8.56
N HIS A 115 -3.52 -6.34 9.28
CA HIS A 115 -4.51 -7.38 9.08
C HIS A 115 -5.93 -6.83 9.19
N ARG A 116 -6.86 -7.40 8.41
CA ARG A 116 -8.28 -7.08 8.53
C ARG A 116 -8.79 -7.61 9.86
N ALA A 117 -9.48 -6.76 10.60
CA ALA A 117 -10.19 -7.19 11.79
C ALA A 117 -11.29 -8.18 11.39
N ALA A 118 -11.51 -9.20 12.21
CA ALA A 118 -12.61 -10.12 12.01
C ALA A 118 -13.93 -9.35 12.04
N CYS A 119 -14.79 -9.55 11.04
CA CYS A 119 -16.16 -9.08 11.12
C CYS A 119 -16.83 -9.84 12.28
N PRO A 120 -17.43 -9.17 13.27
CA PRO A 120 -18.08 -9.87 14.38
C PRO A 120 -19.16 -10.81 13.83
N THR A 121 -19.06 -12.10 14.16
CA THR A 121 -20.00 -13.12 13.67
C THR A 121 -21.37 -12.87 14.29
N GLY A 122 -22.36 -12.51 13.47
CA GLY A 122 -23.78 -12.53 13.85
C GLY A 122 -24.50 -11.17 13.96
N GLY A 123 -23.95 -10.08 13.45
CA GLY A 123 -24.67 -8.81 13.39
C GLY A 123 -23.77 -7.76 12.75
N GLY A 124 -24.29 -7.09 11.71
CA GLY A 124 -23.51 -6.28 10.78
C GLY A 124 -22.49 -5.35 11.43
N CYS A 125 -21.36 -5.13 10.74
CA CYS A 125 -20.45 -4.03 11.02
C CYS A 125 -21.30 -2.80 11.42
N ASP A 126 -21.14 -2.28 12.63
CA ASP A 126 -21.97 -1.25 13.29
C ASP A 126 -22.32 -0.03 12.39
N GLY A 127 -23.18 -0.22 11.39
CA GLY A 127 -23.33 0.72 10.26
C GLY A 127 -22.05 1.05 9.47
N ARG A 128 -20.87 0.50 9.81
CA ARG A 128 -19.59 0.79 9.13
C ARG A 128 -19.54 0.04 7.79
N ALA A 129 -19.69 0.79 6.70
CA ALA A 129 -19.69 0.25 5.34
C ALA A 129 -18.31 -0.27 4.87
N LEU A 130 -17.22 0.14 5.54
CA LEU A 130 -15.84 -0.19 5.14
C LEU A 130 -15.19 -1.19 6.11
N PRO A 131 -14.40 -2.15 5.59
CA PRO A 131 -13.63 -3.08 6.43
C PRO A 131 -12.58 -2.33 7.27
N VAL A 132 -12.37 -2.82 8.49
CA VAL A 132 -11.35 -2.28 9.41
C VAL A 132 -10.03 -3.03 9.22
N VAL A 133 -8.94 -2.30 9.06
CA VAL A 133 -7.58 -2.82 9.07
C VAL A 133 -6.90 -2.38 10.35
N ARG A 134 -6.49 -3.37 11.13
CA ARG A 134 -5.55 -3.18 12.22
C ARG A 134 -4.14 -3.16 11.68
N PHE A 135 -3.53 -1.98 11.66
CA PHE A 135 -2.19 -1.82 11.12
C PHE A 135 -1.13 -2.06 12.17
N SER A 136 -0.04 -2.70 11.74
CA SER A 136 1.18 -2.86 12.52
C SER A 136 2.26 -1.86 12.10
N GLN A 137 2.19 -1.34 10.86
CA GLN A 137 3.12 -0.34 10.32
C GLN A 137 2.42 0.54 9.27
N ILE A 138 2.81 1.82 9.26
CA ILE A 138 2.48 2.80 8.23
C ILE A 138 3.78 3.47 7.79
N TYR A 139 3.99 3.59 6.49
CA TYR A 139 5.02 4.46 5.92
C TYR A 139 4.34 5.51 5.05
N SER A 140 4.66 6.78 5.27
CA SER A 140 4.09 7.91 4.54
C SER A 140 5.20 8.73 3.90
N PHE A 141 5.15 8.85 2.58
CA PHE A 141 6.12 9.61 1.78
C PHE A 141 5.46 10.07 0.48
N ASP A 142 6.19 10.75 -0.38
CA ASP A 142 5.77 11.07 -1.75
C ASP A 142 6.53 10.21 -2.77
N SER A 143 5.99 10.13 -3.99
CA SER A 143 6.58 9.33 -5.06
C SER A 143 8.00 9.78 -5.41
N ASP A 144 8.31 11.07 -5.28
CA ASP A 144 9.64 11.63 -5.56
C ASP A 144 10.67 11.18 -4.53
N SER A 145 10.29 11.15 -3.25
CA SER A 145 11.11 10.69 -2.14
C SER A 145 11.41 9.20 -2.23
N LEU A 146 10.41 8.39 -2.62
CA LEU A 146 10.62 6.96 -2.88
C LEU A 146 11.66 6.74 -3.97
N ILE A 147 11.51 7.44 -5.09
CA ILE A 147 12.38 7.28 -6.26
C ILE A 147 13.77 7.86 -5.99
N GLY A 148 13.86 8.99 -5.29
CA GLY A 148 15.11 9.61 -4.89
C GLY A 148 15.95 8.75 -3.93
N ALA A 149 15.31 7.85 -3.18
CA ALA A 149 15.99 6.90 -2.30
C ALA A 149 16.55 5.66 -3.03
N LEU A 150 16.20 5.45 -4.31
CA LEU A 150 16.71 4.33 -5.09
C LEU A 150 18.18 4.55 -5.48
N GLU A 151 18.99 3.50 -5.35
CA GLU A 151 20.37 3.50 -5.84
C GLU A 151 20.39 3.61 -7.38
N LYS A 152 20.83 4.76 -7.88
CA LYS A 152 20.93 5.04 -9.30
C LYS A 152 22.24 4.45 -9.87
N PRO A 153 22.23 3.83 -11.06
CA PRO A 153 23.46 3.41 -11.73
C PRO A 153 24.37 4.61 -12.03
N GLU A 154 25.69 4.46 -11.84
CA GLU A 154 26.67 5.55 -12.01
C GLU A 154 26.76 6.07 -13.46
N ASP A 155 26.51 5.20 -14.45
CA ASP A 155 26.73 5.48 -15.87
C ASP A 155 25.54 6.19 -16.57
N VAL A 156 24.65 6.85 -15.81
CA VAL A 156 23.35 7.29 -16.32
C VAL A 156 22.94 8.66 -15.79
N SER A 157 22.29 9.47 -16.63
CA SER A 157 21.59 10.67 -16.17
C SER A 157 20.46 10.30 -15.21
N GLY A 158 20.50 10.81 -13.98
CA GLY A 158 19.46 10.56 -12.96
C GLY A 158 18.04 10.89 -13.44
N GLU A 159 17.87 11.87 -14.33
CA GLU A 159 16.56 12.24 -14.88
C GLU A 159 15.89 11.11 -15.70
N GLN A 160 16.65 10.37 -16.51
CA GLN A 160 16.11 9.25 -17.29
C GLN A 160 15.69 8.09 -16.39
N PHE A 161 16.47 7.81 -15.34
CA PHE A 161 16.13 6.81 -14.34
C PHE A 161 14.84 7.19 -13.60
N ASP A 162 14.76 8.44 -13.16
CA ASP A 162 13.59 8.94 -12.43
C ASP A 162 12.33 8.90 -13.28
N ALA A 163 12.42 9.25 -14.57
CA ALA A 163 11.29 9.15 -15.50
C ALA A 163 10.79 7.70 -15.64
N ALA A 164 11.68 6.74 -15.87
CA ALA A 164 11.31 5.33 -15.98
C ALA A 164 10.74 4.78 -14.66
N ALA A 165 11.30 5.19 -13.52
CA ALA A 165 10.82 4.79 -12.21
C ALA A 165 9.42 5.36 -11.90
N LYS A 166 9.17 6.63 -12.23
CA LYS A 166 7.85 7.26 -12.11
C LYS A 166 6.80 6.55 -12.96
N GLU A 167 7.16 6.20 -14.21
CA GLU A 167 6.27 5.45 -15.10
C GLU A 167 5.91 4.08 -14.54
N LEU A 168 6.91 3.33 -14.03
CA LEU A 168 6.68 2.03 -13.38
C LEU A 168 5.74 2.14 -12.19
N LEU A 169 6.04 3.05 -11.26
CA LEU A 169 5.24 3.25 -10.04
C LEU A 169 3.80 3.63 -10.41
N ALA A 170 3.63 4.58 -11.34
CA ALA A 170 2.31 4.97 -11.83
C ALA A 170 1.57 3.77 -12.45
N ARG A 171 2.25 2.92 -13.21
CA ARG A 171 1.62 1.73 -13.82
C ARG A 171 1.16 0.72 -12.77
N ILE A 172 1.94 0.50 -11.71
CA ILE A 172 1.56 -0.37 -10.58
C ILE A 172 0.36 0.22 -9.83
N MET A 173 0.36 1.54 -9.56
CA MET A 173 -0.75 2.21 -8.88
C MET A 173 -2.06 2.21 -9.68
N LEU A 174 -1.99 2.01 -11.00
CA LEU A 174 -3.16 1.90 -11.88
C LEU A 174 -3.73 0.49 -12.00
N VAL A 175 -3.08 -0.53 -11.41
CA VAL A 175 -3.61 -1.90 -11.43
C VAL A 175 -5.00 -1.92 -10.79
N ALA A 176 -5.98 -2.44 -11.54
CA ALA A 176 -7.37 -2.49 -11.12
C ALA A 176 -7.56 -3.42 -9.92
N ASP A 177 -8.56 -3.10 -9.09
CA ASP A 177 -8.96 -3.89 -7.92
C ASP A 177 -7.87 -4.14 -6.86
N ASN A 178 -6.70 -3.51 -7.01
CA ASN A 178 -5.59 -3.61 -6.08
C ASN A 178 -5.93 -2.95 -4.73
N THR A 179 -6.52 -3.74 -3.85
CA THR A 179 -6.86 -3.37 -2.47
C THR A 179 -5.74 -3.71 -1.48
N GLY A 180 -4.65 -4.34 -1.91
CA GLY A 180 -3.61 -4.84 -1.01
C GLY A 180 -4.01 -6.01 -0.12
N ALA A 181 -5.22 -6.59 -0.26
CA ALA A 181 -5.67 -7.74 0.55
C ALA A 181 -5.47 -9.11 -0.13
N ALA A 182 -5.52 -9.18 -1.45
CA ALA A 182 -5.24 -10.43 -2.17
C ALA A 182 -3.72 -10.69 -2.20
N PRO A 183 -3.25 -11.96 -2.18
CA PRO A 183 -1.83 -12.28 -2.29
C PRO A 183 -1.16 -11.60 -3.50
N GLU A 184 -1.86 -11.52 -4.63
CA GLU A 184 -1.41 -10.88 -5.86
C GLU A 184 -1.18 -9.38 -5.65
N HIS A 185 -2.11 -8.72 -4.95
CA HIS A 185 -2.03 -7.31 -4.60
C HIS A 185 -0.86 -7.03 -3.63
N ARG A 186 -0.69 -7.88 -2.62
CA ARG A 186 0.43 -7.76 -1.67
C ARG A 186 1.77 -7.93 -2.36
N ALA A 187 1.88 -8.87 -3.29
CA ALA A 187 3.11 -9.12 -4.03
C ALA A 187 3.53 -7.92 -4.88
N ILE A 188 2.61 -7.37 -5.68
CA ILE A 188 2.93 -6.21 -6.54
C ILE A 188 3.20 -4.94 -5.71
N ASN A 189 2.45 -4.73 -4.62
CA ASN A 189 2.65 -3.58 -3.74
C ASN A 189 3.99 -3.65 -3.00
N TYR A 190 4.40 -4.85 -2.57
CA TYR A 190 5.72 -5.08 -2.01
C TYR A 190 6.83 -4.74 -3.00
N LEU A 191 6.73 -5.20 -4.25
CA LEU A 191 7.75 -4.92 -5.27
C LEU A 191 7.88 -3.42 -5.55
N ALA A 192 6.75 -2.70 -5.58
CA ALA A 192 6.74 -1.25 -5.80
C ALA A 192 7.53 -0.47 -4.74
N VAL A 193 7.51 -0.89 -3.47
CA VAL A 193 8.07 -0.07 -2.38
C VAL A 193 9.30 -0.67 -1.71
N ARG A 194 9.59 -1.96 -1.89
CA ARG A 194 10.73 -2.65 -1.23
C ARG A 194 11.70 -3.31 -2.18
N CYS A 195 11.48 -3.29 -3.49
CA CYS A 195 12.31 -4.02 -4.45
C CYS A 195 13.00 -3.10 -5.47
N PRO A 196 14.15 -2.47 -5.16
CA PRO A 196 14.88 -1.63 -6.10
C PRO A 196 15.23 -2.31 -7.43
N SER A 197 15.38 -3.64 -7.46
CA SER A 197 15.70 -4.39 -8.67
C SER A 197 14.60 -4.32 -9.74
N VAL A 198 13.33 -4.12 -9.37
CA VAL A 198 12.25 -3.94 -10.36
C VAL A 198 12.41 -2.63 -11.13
N TYR A 199 12.83 -1.57 -10.44
CA TYR A 199 13.13 -0.26 -11.04
C TYR A 199 14.36 -0.34 -11.94
N ARG A 200 15.44 -0.99 -11.46
CA ARG A 200 16.64 -1.21 -12.27
C ARG A 200 16.32 -1.98 -13.54
N ARG A 201 15.55 -3.07 -13.46
CA ARG A 201 15.17 -3.85 -14.64
C ARG A 201 14.32 -3.06 -15.62
N THR A 202 13.37 -2.28 -15.10
CA THR A 202 12.53 -1.41 -15.95
C THR A 202 13.37 -0.38 -16.68
N PHE A 203 14.33 0.20 -15.98
CA PHE A 203 15.24 1.17 -16.56
C PHE A 203 16.15 0.56 -17.63
N GLU A 204 16.70 -0.64 -17.42
CA GLU A 204 17.45 -1.39 -18.44
C GLU A 204 16.61 -1.62 -19.70
N ALA A 205 15.38 -2.09 -19.54
CA ALA A 205 14.47 -2.31 -20.67
C ALA A 205 14.17 -1.00 -21.43
N TYR A 206 14.02 0.12 -20.70
CA TYR A 206 13.80 1.43 -21.32
C TYR A 206 15.00 1.89 -22.16
N ARG A 207 16.23 1.63 -21.70
CA ARG A 207 17.45 1.89 -22.47
C ARG A 207 17.52 1.08 -23.76
N ASP A 208 17.00 -0.15 -23.74
CA ASP A 208 16.93 -1.04 -24.90
C ASP A 208 15.70 -0.75 -25.80
N GLU A 209 15.21 0.50 -25.76
CA GLU A 209 14.06 1.01 -26.51
C GLU A 209 12.75 0.23 -26.26
N SER A 210 12.68 -0.52 -25.16
CA SER A 210 11.48 -1.26 -24.77
C SER A 210 10.63 -0.45 -23.79
N SER A 211 9.33 -0.72 -23.78
CA SER A 211 8.39 -0.12 -22.83
C SER A 211 7.65 -1.21 -22.07
N LEU A 212 7.35 -0.95 -20.80
CA LEU A 212 6.52 -1.84 -19.99
C LEU A 212 5.13 -1.97 -20.62
N SER A 213 4.80 -3.17 -21.11
CA SER A 213 3.55 -3.44 -21.82
C SER A 213 2.52 -4.13 -20.93
N SER A 214 2.94 -5.03 -20.04
CA SER A 214 2.05 -5.65 -19.05
C SER A 214 2.73 -5.97 -17.72
N ILE A 215 1.91 -6.06 -16.67
CA ILE A 215 2.26 -6.64 -15.39
C ILE A 215 1.22 -7.72 -15.11
N GLU A 216 1.67 -8.95 -14.96
CA GLU A 216 0.80 -10.09 -14.69
C GLU A 216 1.22 -10.75 -13.38
N VAL A 217 0.24 -11.06 -12.53
CA VAL A 217 0.50 -11.76 -11.27
C VAL A 217 -0.23 -13.09 -11.31
N ARG A 218 0.49 -14.18 -11.05
CA ARG A 218 -0.07 -15.53 -11.07
C ARG A 218 0.45 -16.34 -9.89
N PRO A 219 -0.35 -17.22 -9.27
CA PRO A 219 0.17 -18.16 -8.28
C PRO A 219 1.27 -19.05 -8.89
N SER A 220 2.35 -19.25 -8.14
CA SER A 220 3.42 -20.16 -8.52
C SER A 220 2.98 -21.62 -8.33
N PRO A 221 3.18 -22.51 -9.32
CA PRO A 221 2.83 -23.93 -9.19
C PRO A 221 3.79 -24.70 -8.27
N VAL A 222 4.92 -24.10 -7.90
CA VAL A 222 6.05 -24.77 -7.23
C VAL A 222 5.81 -24.94 -5.73
N SER A 223 4.90 -24.16 -5.14
CA SER A 223 4.66 -24.18 -3.70
C SER A 223 3.22 -24.58 -3.38
N GLN A 224 3.07 -25.71 -2.67
CA GLN A 224 1.76 -26.19 -2.20
C GLN A 224 1.36 -25.64 -0.82
N THR A 225 2.33 -25.15 -0.04
CA THR A 225 2.12 -24.69 1.34
C THR A 225 2.32 -23.18 1.54
N ARG A 226 3.00 -22.51 0.60
CA ARG A 226 3.24 -21.06 0.62
C ARG A 226 2.53 -20.40 -0.55
N LEU A 227 1.94 -19.23 -0.32
CA LEU A 227 1.32 -18.39 -1.33
C LEU A 227 2.40 -17.58 -2.07
N VAL A 228 3.14 -18.26 -2.94
CA VAL A 228 4.14 -17.63 -3.79
C VAL A 228 3.46 -17.11 -5.06
N MET A 229 3.67 -15.82 -5.34
CA MET A 229 3.16 -15.14 -6.51
C MET A 229 4.29 -14.88 -7.49
N ASN A 230 4.10 -15.32 -8.73
CA ASN A 230 4.95 -15.02 -9.86
C ASN A 230 4.48 -13.69 -10.47
N VAL A 231 5.21 -12.60 -10.20
CA VAL A 231 4.95 -11.29 -10.81
C VAL A 231 5.80 -11.15 -12.06
N VAL A 232 5.16 -11.14 -13.22
CA VAL A 232 5.80 -11.08 -14.53
C VAL A 232 5.63 -9.69 -15.12
N PHE A 233 6.76 -9.01 -15.36
CA PHE A 233 6.81 -7.75 -16.08
C PHE A 233 7.18 -8.03 -17.52
N ALA A 234 6.35 -7.60 -18.47
CA ALA A 234 6.61 -7.72 -19.90
C ALA A 234 7.04 -6.37 -20.47
N TYR A 235 8.12 -6.37 -21.24
CA TYR A 235 8.65 -5.20 -21.93
C TYR A 235 8.67 -5.49 -23.42
N THR A 236 8.03 -4.62 -24.19
CA THR A 236 7.94 -4.78 -25.65
C THR A 236 8.81 -3.75 -26.33
N GLN A 237 9.71 -4.20 -27.22
CA GLN A 237 10.58 -3.33 -27.98
C GLN A 237 9.76 -2.54 -29.01
N ARG A 238 9.92 -1.21 -29.03
CA ARG A 238 9.08 -0.31 -29.85
C ARG A 238 9.21 -0.53 -31.35
N THR A 239 10.38 -0.98 -31.83
CA THR A 239 10.69 -1.12 -33.25
C THR A 239 10.39 -2.51 -33.80
N THR A 240 10.79 -3.57 -33.09
CA THR A 240 10.60 -4.96 -33.56
C THR A 240 9.33 -5.62 -33.04
N GLY A 241 8.72 -5.09 -31.98
CA GLY A 241 7.58 -5.71 -31.29
C GLY A 241 7.94 -6.94 -30.47
N VAL A 242 9.23 -7.31 -30.38
CA VAL A 242 9.69 -8.43 -29.55
C VAL A 242 9.42 -8.11 -28.09
N THR A 243 8.86 -9.08 -27.36
CA THR A 243 8.53 -8.93 -25.94
C THR A 243 9.44 -9.81 -25.09
N ASP A 244 10.13 -9.17 -24.14
CA ASP A 244 10.94 -9.81 -23.12
C ASP A 244 10.18 -9.79 -21.78
N LYS A 245 10.20 -10.89 -21.04
CA LYS A 245 9.44 -11.05 -19.80
C LYS A 245 10.36 -11.40 -18.65
N HIS A 246 10.15 -10.74 -17.51
CA HIS A 246 10.95 -10.93 -16.30
C HIS A 246 10.05 -11.28 -15.12
N LEU A 247 10.38 -12.39 -14.47
CA LEU A 247 9.66 -12.94 -13.33
C LEU A 247 10.34 -12.54 -12.02
N PHE A 248 9.53 -12.00 -11.10
CA PHE A 248 9.86 -11.73 -9.72
C PHE A 248 9.00 -12.64 -8.83
N PRO A 249 9.59 -13.70 -8.24
CA PRO A 249 8.86 -14.59 -7.34
C PRO A 249 8.74 -13.91 -5.97
N VAL A 250 7.53 -13.74 -5.47
CA VAL A 250 7.27 -13.10 -4.17
C VAL A 250 6.47 -14.04 -3.29
N ASP A 251 6.99 -14.37 -2.12
CA ASP A 251 6.22 -15.07 -1.09
C ASP A 251 5.34 -14.06 -0.36
N ALA A 252 4.02 -14.21 -0.50
CA ALA A 252 3.02 -13.38 0.15
C ALA A 252 2.19 -14.16 1.19
N THR A 253 2.72 -15.27 1.70
CA THR A 253 2.03 -16.13 2.69
C THR A 253 1.74 -15.38 3.98
N GLU A 254 2.74 -14.63 4.44
CA GLU A 254 2.70 -13.94 5.74
C GLU A 254 2.42 -12.45 5.56
N ARG A 255 2.34 -11.74 6.69
CA ARG A 255 2.04 -10.29 6.72
C ARG A 255 3.06 -9.46 5.94
N TYR A 256 4.32 -9.89 5.94
CA TYR A 256 5.43 -9.19 5.32
C TYR A 256 5.92 -9.99 4.11
N PRO A 257 5.53 -9.60 2.88
CA PRO A 257 6.01 -10.29 1.69
C PRO A 257 7.51 -10.12 1.51
N TYR A 258 8.13 -11.06 0.82
CA TYR A 258 9.55 -11.01 0.49
C TYR A 258 9.84 -11.66 -0.86
N LEU A 259 10.90 -11.18 -1.53
CA LEU A 259 11.37 -11.78 -2.79
C LEU A 259 11.96 -13.17 -2.51
N GLN A 260 11.50 -14.18 -3.24
CA GLN A 260 12.02 -15.54 -3.18
C GLN A 260 13.02 -15.75 -4.31
N GLY A 261 14.31 -15.71 -3.97
CA GLY A 261 15.39 -15.85 -4.94
C GLY A 261 15.65 -14.59 -5.76
N SER A 262 16.32 -14.73 -6.91
CA SER A 262 16.64 -13.61 -7.80
C SER A 262 15.61 -13.48 -8.92
N PRO A 263 15.37 -12.27 -9.45
CA PRO A 263 14.57 -12.08 -10.66
C PRO A 263 15.19 -12.86 -11.82
N GLN A 264 14.34 -13.42 -12.69
CA GLN A 264 14.80 -14.28 -13.79
C GLN A 264 13.99 -14.06 -15.08
N PRO A 265 14.56 -14.36 -16.26
CA PRO A 265 13.79 -14.37 -17.51
C PRO A 265 12.60 -15.32 -17.42
N TYR A 266 11.50 -14.95 -18.06
CA TYR A 266 10.27 -15.73 -18.12
C TYR A 266 9.89 -16.01 -19.57
N TYR A 267 9.46 -17.25 -19.83
CA TYR A 267 9.01 -17.69 -21.14
C TYR A 267 7.60 -18.26 -20.99
N ASP A 268 6.70 -17.87 -21.89
CA ASP A 268 5.37 -18.48 -21.95
C ASP A 268 5.51 -19.96 -22.35
N HIS A 269 4.81 -20.84 -21.62
CA HIS A 269 4.69 -22.26 -21.94
C HIS A 269 3.32 -22.55 -22.54
#